data_AF-U2KDI0-F1
#
_entry.id   AF-U2KDI0-F1
#
_cell.length_a   1.000
_cell.length_b   1.000
_cell.length_c   1.000
_cell.angle_alpha   90.00
_cell.angle_beta   90.00
_cell.angle_gamma   90.00
#
_symmetry.space_group_name_H-M   'P 1'
#
loop_
_entity.id
_entity.type
_entity.pdbx_description
1 polymer ?
#
loop_
_entity_poly.entity_id
_entity_poly.type
_entity_poly.pdbx_seq_one_letter_code
_entity_poly.pdbx_strand_id
1 'polypeptide(L)'
;MKSKRKLRFLIPIFCIVLSLVIYRLANGLMREREFQHMPEIYEIPNTSQVFTQNNVTTVRTNYIIKSEYTDLDLLHQKVQDFIYDNNIINTSINCSETEEYYINLRFYRISEQLPFDFEQISGFGGDVIENHTEDLIARVSVYSDSPYQLSYKLWNRTENDKDGYNDVIEERSFYEALRGVAS
;
A
#
# COMPACT_ATOMS: atom_id res chain seq x y z
N MET A 1 29.59 34.80 41.72
CA MET A 1 28.62 35.10 40.64
C MET A 1 29.04 34.41 39.34
N LYS A 2 28.55 33.20 39.02
CA LYS A 2 28.91 32.50 37.75
C LYS A 2 27.79 31.66 37.10
N SER A 3 26.56 31.62 37.63
CA SER A 3 25.50 30.75 37.08
C SER A 3 24.54 31.44 36.09
N LYS A 4 24.39 32.77 36.13
CA LYS A 4 23.38 33.48 35.32
C LYS A 4 23.64 33.49 33.81
N ARG A 5 24.90 33.31 33.35
CA ARG A 5 25.22 33.28 31.91
C ARG A 5 24.87 31.95 31.24
N LYS A 6 25.00 30.81 31.94
CA LYS A 6 24.66 29.49 31.37
C LYS A 6 23.15 29.29 31.19
N LEU A 7 22.35 29.87 32.08
CA LEU A 7 20.89 29.76 32.03
C LEU A 7 20.29 30.49 30.81
N ARG A 8 20.90 31.60 30.36
CA ARG A 8 20.42 32.39 29.21
C ARG A 8 20.54 31.66 27.87
N PHE A 9 21.48 30.72 27.72
CA PHE A 9 21.63 29.91 26.50
C PHE A 9 20.83 28.60 26.55
N LEU A 10 20.49 28.11 27.74
CA LEU A 10 19.68 26.89 27.94
C LEU A 10 18.19 27.13 27.62
N ILE A 11 17.66 28.31 27.94
CA ILE A 11 16.27 28.68 27.68
C ILE A 11 15.90 28.61 26.19
N PRO A 12 16.64 29.25 25.25
CA PRO A 12 16.29 29.19 23.84
C PRO A 12 16.42 27.77 23.25
N ILE A 13 17.42 26.98 23.69
CA ILE A 13 17.57 25.57 23.28
C ILE A 13 16.38 24.75 23.77
N PHE A 14 15.97 24.92 25.02
CA PHE A 14 14.81 24.25 25.58
C PHE A 14 13.52 24.63 24.85
N CYS A 15 13.33 25.90 24.49
CA CYS A 15 12.19 26.34 23.70
C CYS A 15 12.16 25.69 22.31
N ILE A 16 13.31 25.58 21.63
CA ILE A 16 13.38 24.93 20.30
C ILE A 16 13.02 23.44 20.41
N VAL A 17 13.57 22.73 21.38
CA VAL A 17 13.27 21.30 21.59
C VAL A 17 11.79 21.11 21.95
N LEU A 18 11.24 21.95 22.82
CA LEU A 18 9.83 21.89 23.20
C LEU A 18 8.91 22.18 22.00
N SER A 19 9.23 23.17 21.17
CA SER A 19 8.49 23.46 19.95
C SER A 19 8.53 22.31 18.95
N LEU A 20 9.66 21.62 18.80
CA LEU A 20 9.78 20.42 17.96
C LEU A 20 8.93 19.26 18.48
N VAL A 21 8.89 19.04 19.79
CA VAL A 21 8.05 18.01 20.42
C VAL A 21 6.58 18.32 20.22
N ILE A 22 6.16 19.57 20.45
CA ILE A 22 4.76 20.01 20.24
C ILE A 22 4.37 19.89 18.77
N TYR A 23 5.25 20.25 17.84
CA TYR A 23 5.01 20.12 16.40
C TYR A 23 4.80 18.65 15.99
N ARG A 24 5.67 17.74 16.45
CA ARG A 24 5.54 16.30 16.22
C ARG A 24 4.21 15.75 16.78
N LEU A 25 3.84 16.17 18.00
CA LEU A 25 2.60 15.73 18.64
C LEU A 25 1.35 16.24 17.90
N ALA A 26 1.37 17.51 17.48
CA ALA A 26 0.26 18.15 16.76
C ALA A 26 0.07 17.54 15.37
N ASN A 27 1.15 17.26 14.63
CA ASN A 27 1.06 16.56 13.34
C ASN A 27 0.54 15.13 13.50
N GLY A 28 0.95 14.42 14.56
CA GLY A 28 0.41 13.10 14.88
C GLY A 28 -1.11 13.13 15.12
N LEU A 29 -1.58 14.06 15.96
CA LEU A 29 -3.01 14.23 16.28
C LEU A 29 -3.86 14.71 15.08
N MET A 30 -3.29 15.52 14.19
CA MET A 30 -3.98 15.93 12.96
C MET A 30 -4.09 14.76 11.97
N ARG A 31 -3.00 14.00 11.77
CA ARG A 31 -3.02 12.77 10.97
C ARG A 31 -3.99 11.74 11.51
N GLU A 32 -4.08 11.56 12.83
CA GLU A 32 -5.00 10.60 13.45
C GLU A 32 -6.49 10.95 13.20
N ARG A 33 -6.83 12.24 13.18
CA ARG A 33 -8.19 12.70 12.85
C ARG A 33 -8.54 12.55 11.38
N GLU A 34 -7.59 12.87 10.49
CA GLU A 34 -7.72 12.53 9.07
C GLU A 34 -7.87 11.03 8.90
N PHE A 35 -7.19 10.24 9.74
CA PHE A 35 -7.27 8.79 9.73
C PHE A 35 -8.70 8.28 9.96
N GLN A 36 -9.49 8.88 10.85
CA GLN A 36 -10.83 8.36 11.17
C GLN A 36 -11.87 8.50 10.04
N HIS A 37 -11.66 9.38 9.05
CA HIS A 37 -12.65 9.72 8.01
C HIS A 37 -12.24 9.28 6.61
N MET A 38 -11.12 8.57 6.54
CA MET A 38 -10.41 8.27 5.32
C MET A 38 -10.87 6.91 4.76
N PRO A 39 -11.09 6.73 3.43
CA PRO A 39 -11.33 5.42 2.82
C PRO A 39 -10.34 4.34 3.29
N GLU A 40 -10.72 3.07 3.16
CA GLU A 40 -10.00 1.94 3.75
C GLU A 40 -8.79 1.49 2.90
N ILE A 41 -8.80 1.81 1.60
CA ILE A 41 -7.81 1.43 0.59
C ILE A 41 -7.49 2.64 -0.32
N TYR A 42 -6.22 2.86 -0.64
CA TYR A 42 -5.74 3.96 -1.50
C TYR A 42 -4.69 3.50 -2.47
N GLU A 43 -4.67 4.08 -3.66
CA GLU A 43 -3.53 3.93 -4.58
C GLU A 43 -2.33 4.70 -4.04
N ILE A 44 -1.13 4.09 -4.10
CA ILE A 44 0.12 4.69 -3.68
C ILE A 44 0.66 5.56 -4.82
N PRO A 45 0.78 6.89 -4.66
CA PRO A 45 1.16 7.79 -5.74
C PRO A 45 2.52 7.47 -6.36
N ASN A 46 2.62 7.66 -7.68
CA ASN A 46 3.85 7.50 -8.48
C ASN A 46 4.48 6.09 -8.46
N THR A 47 3.71 5.07 -8.08
CA THR A 47 4.16 3.66 -8.07
C THR A 47 3.57 2.81 -9.20
N SER A 48 2.52 3.32 -9.86
CA SER A 48 1.83 2.61 -10.93
C SER A 48 2.73 2.51 -12.17
N GLN A 49 2.79 1.31 -12.76
CA GLN A 49 3.69 0.98 -13.86
C GLN A 49 2.91 0.31 -14.98
N VAL A 50 3.11 0.79 -16.20
CA VAL A 50 2.65 0.14 -17.43
C VAL A 50 3.87 -0.17 -18.27
N PHE A 51 4.09 -1.43 -18.60
CA PHE A 51 5.23 -1.86 -19.42
C PHE A 51 4.89 -3.09 -20.23
N THR A 52 5.47 -3.18 -21.43
CA THR A 52 5.21 -4.28 -22.36
C THR A 52 6.46 -5.14 -22.52
N GLN A 53 6.30 -6.44 -22.35
CA GLN A 53 7.36 -7.42 -22.57
C GLN A 53 6.76 -8.66 -23.25
N ASN A 54 7.42 -9.17 -24.29
CA ASN A 54 6.98 -10.36 -25.02
C ASN A 54 5.51 -10.28 -25.48
N ASN A 55 5.08 -9.13 -26.02
CA ASN A 55 3.69 -8.83 -26.43
C ASN A 55 2.62 -8.83 -25.33
N VAL A 56 3.00 -8.96 -24.06
CA VAL A 56 2.08 -8.83 -22.93
C VAL A 56 2.27 -7.46 -22.27
N THR A 57 1.21 -6.65 -22.23
CA THR A 57 1.23 -5.40 -21.44
C THR A 57 0.95 -5.72 -19.98
N THR A 58 1.90 -5.41 -19.11
CA THR A 58 1.70 -5.48 -17.66
C THR A 58 1.25 -4.13 -17.12
N VAL A 59 0.11 -4.11 -16.43
CA VAL A 59 -0.37 -2.96 -15.66
C VAL A 59 -0.26 -3.30 -14.19
N ARG A 60 0.64 -2.62 -13.48
CA ARG A 60 0.86 -2.80 -12.05
C ARG A 60 0.39 -1.56 -11.30
N THR A 61 -0.46 -1.77 -10.30
CA THR A 61 -0.96 -0.71 -9.43
C THR A 61 -0.76 -1.14 -7.97
N ASN A 62 -0.26 -0.23 -7.15
CA ASN A 62 0.01 -0.50 -5.74
C ASN A 62 -0.95 0.30 -4.88
N TYR A 63 -1.47 -0.34 -3.84
CA TYR A 63 -2.43 0.21 -2.92
C TYR A 63 -1.97 0.02 -1.49
N ILE A 64 -2.32 0.95 -0.60
CA ILE A 64 -2.17 0.77 0.83
C ILE A 64 -3.54 0.56 1.48
N ILE A 65 -3.58 -0.42 2.38
CA ILE A 65 -4.74 -0.79 3.18
C ILE A 65 -4.48 -0.31 4.59
N LYS A 66 -5.43 0.47 5.09
CA LYS A 66 -5.34 1.14 6.39
C LYS A 66 -5.63 0.22 7.57
N SER A 67 -6.49 -0.77 7.34
CA SER A 67 -6.99 -1.70 8.35
C SER A 67 -5.98 -2.83 8.61
N GLU A 68 -5.74 -3.12 9.89
CA GLU A 68 -5.12 -4.38 10.29
C GLU A 68 -6.18 -5.48 10.28
N TYR A 69 -6.39 -6.10 9.11
CA TYR A 69 -7.28 -7.25 9.02
C TYR A 69 -6.59 -8.50 9.55
N THR A 70 -7.06 -8.99 10.69
CA THR A 70 -6.68 -10.32 11.21
C THR A 70 -7.52 -11.44 10.61
N ASP A 71 -8.72 -11.10 10.11
CA ASP A 71 -9.62 -12.02 9.41
C ASP A 71 -9.34 -11.95 7.89
N LEU A 72 -8.84 -13.07 7.36
CA LEU A 72 -8.45 -13.20 5.96
C LEU A 72 -9.65 -13.21 5.00
N ASP A 73 -10.81 -13.74 5.43
CA ASP A 73 -12.01 -13.75 4.61
C ASP A 73 -12.61 -12.34 4.49
N LEU A 74 -12.55 -11.56 5.58
CA LEU A 74 -12.96 -10.16 5.57
C LEU A 74 -12.03 -9.30 4.70
N LEU A 75 -10.71 -9.46 4.82
CA LEU A 75 -9.73 -8.77 3.97
C LEU A 75 -9.97 -9.10 2.49
N HIS A 76 -10.23 -10.37 2.19
CA HIS A 76 -10.54 -10.81 0.85
C HIS A 76 -11.78 -10.11 0.29
N GLN A 77 -12.89 -10.13 1.03
CA GLN A 77 -14.13 -9.46 0.64
C GLN A 77 -13.92 -7.97 0.40
N LYS A 78 -13.20 -7.30 1.29
CA LYS A 78 -12.92 -5.86 1.19
C LYS A 78 -12.11 -5.48 -0.05
N VAL A 79 -11.10 -6.30 -0.40
CA VAL A 79 -10.32 -6.10 -1.63
C VAL A 79 -11.20 -6.34 -2.87
N GLN A 80 -12.07 -7.34 -2.84
CA GLN A 80 -13.01 -7.60 -3.93
C GLN A 80 -13.96 -6.42 -4.13
N ASP A 81 -14.68 -6.01 -3.09
CA ASP A 81 -15.64 -4.89 -3.12
C ASP A 81 -14.95 -3.62 -3.67
N PHE A 82 -13.74 -3.31 -3.20
CA PHE A 82 -12.96 -2.19 -3.70
C PHE A 82 -12.66 -2.27 -5.21
N ILE A 83 -12.26 -3.44 -5.71
CA ILE A 83 -11.97 -3.66 -7.13
C ILE A 83 -13.23 -3.44 -7.99
N TYR A 84 -14.39 -3.91 -7.52
CA TYR A 84 -15.67 -3.73 -8.22
C TYR A 84 -16.18 -2.31 -8.20
N ASP A 85 -16.31 -1.74 -7.00
CA ASP A 85 -16.92 -0.43 -6.79
C ASP A 85 -16.16 0.67 -7.54
N ASN A 86 -14.86 0.46 -7.76
CA ASN A 86 -13.98 1.40 -8.47
C ASN A 86 -13.66 0.98 -9.90
N ASN A 87 -14.25 -0.11 -10.41
CA ASN A 87 -14.06 -0.59 -11.78
C ASN A 87 -12.58 -0.72 -12.18
N ILE A 88 -11.73 -1.18 -11.26
CA ILE A 88 -10.26 -1.12 -11.40
C ILE A 88 -9.78 -1.99 -12.56
N ILE A 89 -10.36 -3.17 -12.75
CA ILE A 89 -9.94 -4.09 -13.83
C ILE A 89 -10.18 -3.46 -15.19
N ASN A 90 -11.38 -2.97 -15.48
CA ASN A 90 -11.68 -2.35 -16.78
C ASN A 90 -10.84 -1.09 -17.01
N THR A 91 -10.60 -0.29 -15.97
CA THR A 91 -9.71 0.86 -16.04
C THR A 91 -8.28 0.44 -16.40
N SER A 92 -7.79 -0.64 -15.80
CA SER A 92 -6.44 -1.19 -16.07
C SER A 92 -6.35 -1.79 -17.48
N ILE A 93 -7.39 -2.47 -17.97
CA ILE A 93 -7.46 -2.98 -19.35
C ILE A 93 -7.34 -1.82 -20.35
N ASN A 94 -7.98 -0.69 -20.09
CA ASN A 94 -7.91 0.49 -20.96
C ASN A 94 -6.51 1.13 -21.01
N CYS A 95 -5.65 0.84 -20.04
CA CYS A 95 -4.24 1.23 -20.07
C CYS A 95 -3.37 0.25 -20.88
N SER A 96 -3.91 -0.91 -21.26
CA SER A 96 -3.18 -1.89 -22.06
C SER A 96 -2.98 -1.41 -23.49
N GLU A 97 -1.76 -1.52 -23.98
CA GLU A 97 -1.42 -1.21 -25.38
C GLU A 97 -1.56 -2.43 -26.30
N THR A 98 -1.77 -3.62 -25.73
CA THR A 98 -1.88 -4.91 -26.44
C THR A 98 -3.15 -5.66 -26.05
N GLU A 99 -3.57 -6.60 -26.91
CA GLU A 99 -4.69 -7.52 -26.62
C GLU A 99 -4.34 -8.51 -25.49
N GLU A 100 -3.07 -8.88 -25.37
CA GLU A 100 -2.55 -9.67 -24.25
C GLU A 100 -2.13 -8.77 -23.10
N TYR A 101 -2.67 -9.01 -21.90
CA TYR A 101 -2.38 -8.20 -20.73
C TYR A 101 -2.23 -9.02 -19.45
N TYR A 102 -1.49 -8.42 -18.52
CA TYR A 102 -1.32 -8.90 -17.16
C TYR A 102 -1.56 -7.75 -16.19
N ILE A 103 -2.66 -7.79 -15.44
CA ILE A 103 -2.96 -6.81 -14.41
C ILE A 103 -2.48 -7.35 -13.06
N ASN A 104 -1.69 -6.55 -12.35
CA ASN A 104 -1.09 -6.89 -11.08
C ASN A 104 -1.42 -5.82 -10.04
N LEU A 105 -2.44 -6.05 -9.24
CA LEU A 105 -2.81 -5.17 -8.13
C LEU A 105 -2.12 -5.67 -6.86
N ARG A 106 -1.44 -4.78 -6.15
CA ARG A 106 -0.70 -5.08 -4.93
C ARG A 106 -1.25 -4.24 -3.80
N PHE A 107 -1.53 -4.86 -2.67
CA PHE A 107 -2.09 -4.21 -1.50
C PHE A 107 -1.13 -4.41 -0.34
N TYR A 108 -0.70 -3.31 0.27
CA TYR A 108 0.25 -3.28 1.37
C TYR A 108 -0.42 -2.83 2.66
N ARG A 109 0.05 -3.31 3.81
CA ARG A 109 -0.32 -2.78 5.13
C ARG A 109 0.55 -1.56 5.45
N ILE A 110 0.07 -0.75 6.38
CA ILE A 110 0.88 0.35 6.93
C ILE A 110 1.92 -0.21 7.89
N SER A 111 3.15 0.28 7.79
CA SER A 111 4.24 -0.04 8.71
C SER A 111 5.11 1.19 9.01
N GLU A 112 6.13 1.03 9.86
CA GLU A 112 7.13 2.07 10.08
C GLU A 112 7.95 2.37 8.81
N GLN A 113 8.13 1.37 7.94
CA GLN A 113 8.91 1.46 6.70
C GLN A 113 8.04 1.90 5.52
N LEU A 114 6.77 1.47 5.48
CA LEU A 114 5.77 1.89 4.50
C LEU A 114 4.64 2.68 5.19
N PRO A 115 4.87 3.97 5.48
CA PRO A 115 3.84 4.80 6.09
C PRO A 115 2.73 5.12 5.09
N PHE A 116 1.58 5.54 5.61
CA PHE A 116 0.43 5.93 4.80
C PHE A 116 0.73 7.00 3.73
N ASP A 117 1.55 7.97 4.09
CA ASP A 117 1.98 9.09 3.24
C ASP A 117 3.21 8.75 2.38
N PHE A 118 3.49 7.46 2.17
CA PHE A 118 4.54 7.03 1.27
C PHE A 118 4.26 7.52 -0.15
N GLU A 119 5.26 8.18 -0.74
CA GLU A 119 5.25 8.61 -2.12
C GLU A 119 6.56 8.17 -2.76
N GLN A 120 6.47 7.48 -3.90
CA GLN A 120 7.66 7.08 -4.61
C GLN A 120 8.30 8.30 -5.27
N ILE A 121 9.54 8.61 -4.86
CA ILE A 121 10.32 9.68 -5.46
C ILE A 121 10.97 9.15 -6.76
N SER A 122 10.51 9.67 -7.89
CA SER A 122 11.07 9.32 -9.20
C SER A 122 12.60 9.56 -9.24
N GLY A 123 13.36 8.57 -9.74
CA GLY A 123 14.81 8.68 -9.95
C GLY A 123 15.72 8.29 -8.78
N PHE A 124 15.17 7.95 -7.59
CA PHE A 124 15.94 7.41 -6.46
C PHE A 124 15.67 5.91 -6.30
N GLY A 125 16.65 5.06 -6.57
CA GLY A 125 16.51 3.60 -6.55
C GLY A 125 16.54 2.93 -5.16
N GLY A 126 16.45 3.70 -4.07
CA GLY A 126 16.64 3.20 -2.70
C GLY A 126 15.36 2.83 -1.96
N ASP A 127 14.27 3.57 -2.17
CA ASP A 127 13.02 3.41 -1.43
C ASP A 127 11.85 3.30 -2.42
N VAL A 128 11.88 2.20 -3.17
CA VAL A 128 10.86 1.85 -4.16
C VAL A 128 9.88 0.87 -3.56
N ILE A 129 8.61 0.93 -3.99
CA ILE A 129 7.54 0.10 -3.43
C ILE A 129 7.86 -1.39 -3.49
N GLU A 130 8.67 -1.83 -4.46
CA GLU A 130 9.13 -3.20 -4.60
C GLU A 130 9.99 -3.72 -3.43
N ASN A 131 10.56 -2.83 -2.60
CA ASN A 131 11.36 -3.21 -1.42
C ASN A 131 10.49 -3.56 -0.20
N HIS A 132 9.21 -3.15 -0.21
CA HIS A 132 8.28 -3.31 0.93
C HIS A 132 7.51 -4.63 0.84
N THR A 133 8.18 -5.73 0.46
CA THR A 133 7.55 -7.04 0.29
C THR A 133 6.99 -7.61 1.59
N GLU A 134 7.59 -7.25 2.72
CA GLU A 134 7.10 -7.60 4.07
C GLU A 134 5.77 -6.93 4.43
N ASP A 135 5.43 -5.84 3.74
CA ASP A 135 4.16 -5.15 3.95
C ASP A 135 3.09 -5.58 2.96
N LEU A 136 3.43 -6.32 1.91
CA LEU A 136 2.46 -6.84 0.95
C LEU A 136 1.51 -7.82 1.66
N ILE A 137 0.21 -7.52 1.66
CA ILE A 137 -0.81 -8.33 2.34
C ILE A 137 -1.74 -9.03 1.37
N ALA A 138 -1.96 -8.44 0.19
CA ALA A 138 -2.73 -9.06 -0.86
C ALA A 138 -2.13 -8.75 -2.24
N ARG A 139 -2.19 -9.72 -3.13
CA ARG A 139 -1.88 -9.55 -4.55
C ARG A 139 -3.01 -10.14 -5.36
N VAL A 140 -3.54 -9.35 -6.28
CA VAL A 140 -4.55 -9.77 -7.26
C VAL A 140 -3.90 -9.76 -8.64
N SER A 141 -4.00 -10.89 -9.34
CA SER A 141 -3.49 -11.05 -10.70
C SER A 141 -4.64 -11.39 -11.66
N VAL A 142 -4.67 -10.72 -12.81
CA VAL A 142 -5.62 -10.98 -13.92
C VAL A 142 -4.84 -11.13 -15.21
N TYR A 143 -5.14 -12.17 -15.98
CA TYR A 143 -4.52 -12.42 -17.28
C TYR A 143 -5.56 -12.28 -18.39
N SER A 144 -5.16 -11.86 -19.58
CA SER A 144 -6.08 -11.68 -20.73
C SER A 144 -6.73 -12.97 -21.22
N ASP A 145 -6.06 -14.11 -21.07
CA ASP A 145 -6.58 -15.44 -21.43
C ASP A 145 -7.49 -16.02 -20.35
N SER A 146 -7.44 -15.47 -19.14
CA SER A 146 -8.25 -15.84 -18.00
C SER A 146 -8.65 -14.60 -17.20
N PRO A 147 -9.41 -13.66 -17.80
CA PRO A 147 -9.76 -12.39 -17.14
C PRO A 147 -10.67 -12.62 -15.92
N TYR A 148 -11.21 -13.83 -15.82
CA TYR A 148 -12.07 -14.32 -14.77
C TYR A 148 -11.31 -14.97 -13.60
N GLN A 149 -10.00 -15.18 -13.72
CA GLN A 149 -9.21 -15.86 -12.70
C GLN A 149 -8.40 -14.84 -11.89
N LEU A 150 -8.99 -14.39 -10.78
CA LEU A 150 -8.26 -13.65 -9.76
C LEU A 150 -7.41 -14.66 -8.97
N SER A 151 -6.09 -14.58 -9.10
CA SER A 151 -5.18 -15.21 -8.14
C SER A 151 -4.95 -14.26 -6.98
N TYR A 152 -5.29 -14.70 -5.77
CA TYR A 152 -5.15 -13.98 -4.52
C TYR A 152 -4.09 -14.65 -3.65
N LYS A 153 -3.05 -13.90 -3.27
CA LYS A 153 -2.04 -14.35 -2.30
C LYS A 153 -2.10 -13.50 -1.05
N LEU A 154 -2.20 -14.16 0.10
CA LEU A 154 -2.21 -13.55 1.43
C LEU A 154 -0.92 -13.86 2.19
N TRP A 155 -0.44 -12.87 2.94
CA TRP A 155 0.80 -12.95 3.70
C TRP A 155 0.56 -12.61 5.18
N ASN A 156 1.11 -13.40 6.10
CA ASN A 156 1.11 -13.04 7.53
C ASN A 156 2.34 -12.23 7.86
N ARG A 157 2.25 -11.43 8.92
CA ARG A 157 3.45 -10.92 9.58
C ARG A 157 3.96 -12.03 10.50
N THR A 158 4.99 -12.77 10.10
CA THR A 158 5.69 -13.67 11.02
C THR A 158 6.48 -12.81 12.01
N GLU A 159 6.24 -12.96 13.32
CA GLU A 159 6.95 -12.21 14.38
C GLU A 159 8.48 -12.48 14.40
N ASN A 160 8.95 -13.46 13.62
CA ASN A 160 10.36 -13.80 13.50
C ASN A 160 10.66 -14.24 12.06
N ASP A 161 10.99 -13.29 11.18
CA ASP A 161 11.68 -13.65 9.95
C ASP A 161 12.99 -12.87 9.81
N LYS A 162 14.08 -13.63 9.75
CA LYS A 162 15.44 -13.11 9.58
C LYS A 162 15.78 -12.86 8.11
N ASP A 163 14.88 -13.25 7.19
CA ASP A 163 15.16 -13.35 5.76
C ASP A 163 14.24 -12.49 4.86
N GLY A 164 13.38 -11.64 5.44
CA GLY A 164 12.71 -10.55 4.70
C GLY A 164 11.58 -10.95 3.74
N TYR A 165 11.05 -12.17 3.86
CA TYR A 165 9.87 -12.62 3.09
C TYR A 165 8.79 -13.14 4.03
N ASN A 166 7.56 -12.67 3.87
CA ASN A 166 6.40 -13.24 4.54
C ASN A 166 6.07 -14.62 3.93
N ASP A 167 5.71 -15.60 4.77
CA ASP A 167 5.12 -16.85 4.32
C ASP A 167 3.79 -16.60 3.59
N VAL A 168 3.62 -17.19 2.39
CA VAL A 168 2.32 -17.24 1.71
C VAL A 168 1.43 -18.18 2.52
N ILE A 169 0.46 -17.61 3.25
CA ILE A 169 -0.44 -18.41 4.09
C ILE A 169 -1.53 -19.09 3.24
N GLU A 170 -1.93 -18.43 2.16
CA GLU A 170 -3.06 -18.89 1.34
C GLU A 170 -2.94 -18.40 -0.11
N GLU A 171 -3.17 -19.31 -1.05
CA GLU A 171 -3.35 -19.02 -2.48
C GLU A 171 -4.77 -19.44 -2.87
N ARG A 172 -5.62 -18.47 -3.20
CA ARG A 172 -6.96 -18.74 -3.72
C ARG A 172 -7.04 -18.32 -5.18
N SER A 173 -7.52 -19.21 -6.03
CA SER A 173 -7.92 -18.90 -7.41
C SER A 173 -9.43 -18.88 -7.49
N PHE A 174 -10.03 -17.77 -7.91
CA PHE A 174 -11.48 -17.67 -8.04
C PHE A 174 -11.91 -17.33 -9.46
N TYR A 175 -12.95 -18.01 -9.93
CA TYR A 175 -13.58 -17.83 -11.24
C TYR A 175 -14.78 -16.86 -11.23
N GLU A 176 -15.37 -16.58 -10.07
CA GLU A 176 -16.69 -15.94 -10.00
C GLU A 176 -16.66 -14.42 -9.98
N ALA A 177 -15.46 -13.86 -10.04
CA ALA A 177 -15.24 -12.45 -9.83
C ALA A 177 -15.66 -11.52 -11.00
N LEU A 178 -16.36 -12.00 -12.02
CA LEU A 178 -17.00 -11.10 -13.00
C LEU A 178 -18.42 -11.55 -13.38
N ARG A 179 -18.99 -12.56 -12.70
CA ARG A 179 -20.33 -13.08 -13.04
C ARG A 179 -21.49 -12.21 -12.54
N GLY A 180 -21.22 -11.07 -11.90
CA GLY A 180 -22.25 -10.17 -11.38
C GLY A 180 -22.82 -9.12 -12.33
N VAL A 181 -22.34 -9.00 -13.59
CA VAL A 181 -22.75 -7.90 -14.50
C VAL A 181 -23.38 -8.41 -15.81
N ALA A 182 -23.89 -9.65 -15.83
CA ALA A 182 -24.68 -10.13 -16.95
C ALA A 182 -25.92 -10.91 -16.48
N SER A 183 -26.91 -10.17 -15.99
CA SER A 183 -28.34 -10.49 -16.18
C SER A 183 -29.19 -9.24 -16.01
#